data_AF-A0A7Z9KPE5-F1
#
_entry.id   AF-A0A7Z9KPE5-F1
#
_cell.length_a   1.000
_cell.length_b   1.000
_cell.length_c   1.000
_cell.angle_alpha   90.00
_cell.angle_beta   90.00
_cell.angle_gamma   90.00
#
_symmetry.space_group_name_H-M   'P 1'
#
loop_
_entity.id
_entity.type
_entity.pdbx_description
1 polymer ?
#
loop_
_entity_poly.entity_id
_entity_poly.type
_entity_poly.pdbx_seq_one_letter_code
_entity_poly.pdbx_strand_id
1 'polypeptide(L)'
;MEDVDGDQAPLRLLAREHGCDMSKCEPLVCRGGTLCVFTNYTLHSATDYLRAEGQRFTWGFGLGRADHYWEGFKHYTDKGNHPVFRQFIGTLTAKEREIFRFPPAGDPYYILQTLKALAKQYPGWNVNEYS
;
A
#
# COMPACT_ATOMS: atom_id res chain seq x y z
N MET A 1 6.39 -4.28 16.25
CA MET A 1 4.97 -4.70 16.21
C MET A 1 4.84 -5.88 17.14
N GLU A 2 3.75 -5.96 17.88
CA GLU A 2 3.49 -6.99 18.90
C GLU A 2 3.00 -8.30 18.25
N ASP A 3 3.09 -9.40 18.99
CA ASP A 3 2.50 -10.68 18.61
C ASP A 3 0.96 -10.56 18.58
N VAL A 4 0.31 -11.38 17.76
CA VAL A 4 -1.15 -11.47 17.66
C VAL A 4 -1.57 -12.84 18.18
N ASP A 5 -2.04 -12.86 19.43
CA ASP A 5 -2.57 -14.05 20.07
C ASP A 5 -4.03 -14.32 19.67
N GLY A 6 -4.51 -15.54 19.92
CA GLY A 6 -5.88 -15.96 19.59
C GLY A 6 -6.98 -15.17 20.30
N ASP A 7 -6.67 -14.53 21.44
CA ASP A 7 -7.59 -13.74 22.26
C ASP A 7 -7.51 -12.22 21.99
N GLN A 8 -6.69 -11.80 21.03
CA GLN A 8 -6.45 -10.39 20.67
C GLN A 8 -6.95 -10.05 19.27
N ALA A 9 -8.17 -10.50 18.96
CA ALA A 9 -8.86 -10.20 17.72
C ALA A 9 -8.03 -10.53 16.45
N PRO A 10 -7.42 -11.73 16.30
CA PRO A 10 -6.66 -12.07 15.09
C PRO A 10 -7.48 -11.85 13.81
N LEU A 11 -6.81 -11.49 12.71
CA LEU A 11 -7.46 -11.40 11.40
C LEU A 11 -7.93 -12.81 11.04
N ARG A 12 -9.19 -12.96 10.64
CA ARG A 12 -9.71 -14.23 10.16
C ARG A 12 -9.80 -14.20 8.64
N LEU A 13 -9.28 -15.24 8.00
CA LEU A 13 -9.18 -15.37 6.55
C LEU A 13 -10.00 -16.58 6.08
N LEU A 14 -10.62 -16.47 4.92
CA LEU A 14 -11.29 -17.57 4.23
C LEU A 14 -10.73 -17.67 2.81
N ALA A 15 -10.11 -18.80 2.50
CA ALA A 15 -9.61 -19.07 1.16
C ALA A 15 -10.77 -19.11 0.15
N ARG A 16 -10.52 -18.59 -1.06
CA ARG A 16 -11.51 -18.50 -2.14
C ARG A 16 -12.18 -19.85 -2.43
N GLU A 17 -11.43 -20.95 -2.36
CA GLU A 17 -11.91 -22.31 -2.61
C GLU A 17 -13.00 -22.77 -1.64
N HIS A 18 -13.09 -22.16 -0.46
CA HIS A 18 -14.13 -22.45 0.53
C HIS A 18 -15.40 -21.60 0.33
N GLY A 19 -15.42 -20.73 -0.68
CA GLY A 19 -16.58 -19.89 -0.99
C GLY A 19 -16.96 -19.01 0.21
N CYS A 20 -18.17 -19.24 0.75
CA CYS A 20 -18.68 -18.55 1.94
C CYS A 20 -18.83 -19.50 3.14
N ASP A 21 -18.19 -20.68 3.13
CA ASP A 21 -18.22 -21.60 4.26
C ASP A 21 -17.36 -21.06 5.41
N MET A 22 -17.99 -20.29 6.30
CA MET A 22 -17.34 -19.66 7.45
C MET A 22 -16.74 -20.67 8.45
N SER A 23 -17.10 -21.96 8.37
CA SER A 23 -16.49 -23.01 9.21
C SER A 23 -15.03 -23.31 8.83
N LYS A 24 -14.61 -22.89 7.62
CA LYS A 24 -13.25 -23.06 7.10
C LYS A 24 -12.36 -21.84 7.31
N CYS A 25 -12.85 -20.86 8.06
CA CYS A 25 -12.07 -19.68 8.35
C CYS A 25 -10.89 -19.98 9.29
N GLU A 26 -9.73 -19.39 9.01
CA GLU A 26 -8.53 -19.54 9.83
C GLU A 26 -8.14 -18.20 10.50
N PRO A 27 -7.91 -18.18 11.82
CA PRO A 27 -7.38 -17.00 12.50
C PRO A 27 -5.86 -16.89 12.27
N LEU A 28 -5.40 -15.69 11.92
CA LEU A 28 -3.99 -15.33 11.85
C LEU A 28 -3.46 -15.05 13.26
N VAL A 29 -3.11 -16.12 13.98
CA VAL A 29 -2.30 -16.06 15.21
C VAL A 29 -0.84 -16.10 14.80
N CYS A 30 -0.07 -15.04 15.09
CA CYS A 30 1.25 -14.89 14.54
C CYS A 30 2.18 -14.03 15.40
N ARG A 31 3.48 -14.18 15.18
CA ARG A 31 4.48 -13.30 15.82
C ARG A 31 4.48 -11.91 15.19
N GLY A 32 4.88 -10.92 15.98
CA GLY A 32 5.08 -9.55 15.54
C GLY A 32 6.06 -9.48 14.37
N GLY A 33 5.69 -8.72 13.34
CA GLY A 33 6.46 -8.61 12.10
C GLY A 33 6.09 -9.63 11.03
N THR A 34 5.16 -10.56 11.30
CA THR A 34 4.57 -11.42 10.27
C THR A 34 3.89 -10.58 9.19
N LEU A 35 4.22 -10.84 7.91
CA LEU A 35 3.52 -10.26 6.76
C LEU A 35 2.40 -11.21 6.31
N CYS A 36 1.16 -10.74 6.34
CA CYS A 36 0.02 -11.43 5.75
C CYS A 36 -0.32 -10.82 4.39
N VAL A 37 -0.32 -11.63 3.34
CA VAL A 37 -0.70 -11.21 1.98
C VAL A 37 -1.98 -11.95 1.58
N PHE A 38 -2.99 -11.20 1.17
CA PHE A 38 -4.24 -11.75 0.64
C PHE A 38 -4.72 -10.90 -0.54
N THR A 39 -5.67 -11.45 -1.30
CA THR A 39 -6.20 -10.80 -2.51
C THR A 39 -7.63 -10.32 -2.29
N ASN A 40 -8.17 -9.59 -3.26
CA ASN A 40 -9.59 -9.22 -3.30
C ASN A 40 -10.54 -10.44 -3.40
N TYR A 41 -10.02 -11.65 -3.62
CA TYR A 41 -10.80 -12.89 -3.59
C TYR A 41 -10.76 -13.62 -2.24
N THR A 42 -9.99 -13.12 -1.28
CA THR A 42 -9.94 -13.66 0.08
C THR A 42 -10.95 -12.93 0.96
N LEU A 43 -11.98 -13.64 1.42
CA LEU A 43 -12.86 -13.07 2.44
C LEU A 43 -12.10 -12.98 3.76
N HIS A 44 -12.26 -11.86 4.45
CA HIS A 44 -11.58 -11.65 5.72
C HIS A 44 -12.39 -10.74 6.64
N SER A 45 -12.18 -10.91 7.93
CA SER A 45 -12.80 -10.06 8.95
C SER A 45 -11.89 -9.98 10.19
N ALA A 46 -12.08 -8.96 11.02
CA ALA A 46 -11.59 -9.04 12.40
C ALA A 46 -12.35 -10.14 13.17
N THR A 47 -11.77 -10.58 14.28
CA THR A 47 -12.43 -11.39 15.31
C THR A 47 -12.56 -10.58 16.60
N ASP A 48 -13.06 -11.19 17.67
CA ASP A 48 -13.34 -10.49 18.93
C ASP A 48 -12.08 -10.25 19.76
N TYR A 49 -12.04 -9.14 20.49
CA TYR A 49 -11.08 -8.96 21.60
C TYR A 49 -11.65 -9.67 22.83
N LEU A 50 -11.01 -10.77 23.23
CA LEU A 50 -11.43 -11.58 24.37
C LEU A 50 -10.62 -11.26 25.63
N ARG A 51 -9.41 -10.73 25.46
CA ARG A 51 -8.56 -10.29 26.57
C ARG A 51 -9.14 -9.03 27.22
N ALA A 52 -9.14 -8.99 28.56
CA ALA A 52 -9.61 -7.82 29.33
C ALA A 52 -8.83 -6.54 28.99
N GLU A 53 -7.51 -6.69 28.78
CA GLU A 53 -6.61 -5.62 28.36
C GLU A 53 -5.77 -6.09 27.17
N GLY A 54 -5.95 -5.49 26.00
CA GLY A 54 -5.25 -5.90 24.80
C GLY A 54 -5.37 -4.89 23.66
N GLN A 55 -4.35 -4.86 22.81
CA GLN A 55 -4.30 -4.02 21.62
C GLN A 55 -3.76 -4.83 20.46
N ARG A 56 -4.19 -4.50 19.24
CA ARG A 56 -3.65 -5.07 18.00
C ARG A 56 -3.32 -3.95 17.03
N PHE A 57 -2.03 -3.82 16.71
CA PHE A 57 -1.57 -2.89 15.70
C PHE A 57 -1.41 -3.61 14.37
N THR A 58 -2.10 -3.11 13.35
CA THR A 58 -1.93 -3.56 11.97
C THR A 58 -1.49 -2.39 11.11
N TRP A 59 -0.46 -2.59 10.30
CA TRP A 59 -0.11 -1.67 9.22
C TRP A 59 -0.25 -2.40 7.90
N GLY A 60 -1.09 -1.87 7.02
CA GLY A 60 -1.39 -2.49 5.74
C GLY A 60 -1.48 -1.45 4.63
N PHE A 61 -1.14 -1.89 3.41
CA PHE A 61 -1.29 -1.13 2.19
C PHE A 61 -1.80 -2.06 1.09
N GLY A 62 -2.60 -1.52 0.17
CA GLY A 62 -3.07 -2.26 -1.00
C GLY A 62 -2.16 -2.00 -2.19
N LEU A 63 -1.79 -3.07 -2.89
CA LEU A 63 -1.13 -2.99 -4.20
C LEU A 63 -2.15 -3.38 -5.27
N GLY A 64 -2.38 -2.46 -6.21
CA GLY A 64 -3.30 -2.66 -7.33
C GLY A 64 -2.54 -2.89 -8.64
N ARG A 65 -3.26 -3.25 -9.70
CA ARG A 65 -2.62 -3.48 -11.00
C ARG A 65 -2.07 -2.17 -11.57
N ALA A 66 -0.97 -2.26 -12.32
CA ALA A 66 -0.33 -1.11 -12.95
C ALA A 66 -1.24 -0.42 -14.00
N ASP A 67 -2.07 -1.20 -14.69
CA ASP A 67 -2.99 -0.75 -15.74
C ASP A 67 -4.36 -0.27 -15.21
N HIS A 68 -4.60 -0.31 -13.90
CA HIS A 68 -5.86 0.12 -13.27
C HIS A 68 -5.63 1.29 -12.30
N TYR A 69 -5.52 2.49 -12.86
CA TYR A 69 -5.07 3.71 -12.17
C TYR A 69 -6.03 4.23 -11.07
N TRP A 70 -7.30 3.80 -11.09
CA TRP A 70 -8.36 4.24 -10.19
C TRP A 70 -8.75 3.18 -9.14
N GLU A 71 -7.96 2.12 -8.99
CA GLU A 71 -8.15 1.16 -7.90
C GLU A 71 -7.63 1.73 -6.57
N GLY A 72 -8.54 1.93 -5.61
CA GLY A 72 -8.22 2.37 -4.25
C GLY A 72 -9.14 3.48 -3.71
N PHE A 73 -9.12 3.69 -2.39
CA PHE A 73 -9.96 4.71 -1.72
C PHE A 73 -9.22 6.04 -1.46
N LYS A 74 -7.87 6.00 -1.38
CA LYS A 74 -7.01 7.17 -1.17
C LYS A 74 -5.78 7.05 -2.07
N HIS A 75 -5.64 7.96 -3.04
CA HIS A 75 -4.49 8.04 -3.92
C HIS A 75 -3.51 9.08 -3.39
N TYR A 76 -2.21 8.77 -3.39
CA TYR A 76 -1.15 9.69 -2.95
C TYR A 76 -1.11 11.01 -3.72
N THR A 77 -1.77 11.09 -4.87
CA THR A 77 -1.96 12.33 -5.62
C THR A 77 -2.65 13.41 -4.78
N ASP A 78 -3.48 13.04 -3.79
CA ASP A 78 -4.07 13.97 -2.82
C ASP A 78 -3.03 14.64 -1.91
N LYS A 79 -1.84 14.04 -1.76
CA LYS A 79 -0.71 14.56 -0.97
C LYS A 79 0.34 15.28 -1.81
N GLY A 80 0.10 15.50 -3.10
CA GLY A 80 1.09 16.09 -4.02
C GLY A 80 1.68 17.43 -3.58
N ASN A 81 0.98 18.18 -2.71
CA ASN A 81 1.45 19.44 -2.12
C ASN A 81 1.97 19.34 -0.68
N HIS A 82 1.83 18.19 -0.01
CA HIS A 82 2.29 18.02 1.35
C HIS A 82 3.82 18.10 1.43
N PRO A 83 4.43 18.94 2.29
CA PRO A 83 5.87 19.20 2.28
C PRO A 83 6.73 17.94 2.39
N VAL A 84 6.38 17.04 3.33
CA VAL A 84 7.10 15.78 3.54
C VAL A 84 6.98 14.86 2.33
N PHE A 85 5.80 14.80 1.69
CA PHE A 85 5.58 13.95 0.54
C PHE A 85 6.38 14.45 -0.67
N ARG A 86 6.40 15.77 -0.88
CA ARG A 86 7.19 16.40 -1.95
C ARG A 86 8.68 16.11 -1.81
N GLN A 87 9.20 16.24 -0.59
CA GLN A 87 10.61 15.94 -0.30
C GLN A 87 10.89 14.46 -0.55
N PHE A 88 10.06 13.56 -0.04
CA PHE A 88 10.22 12.13 -0.23
C PHE A 88 10.21 11.73 -1.72
N ILE A 89 9.21 12.15 -2.50
CA ILE A 89 9.12 11.86 -3.94
C ILE A 89 10.34 12.37 -4.71
N GLY A 90 10.88 13.52 -4.31
CA GLY A 90 12.08 14.08 -4.90
C GLY A 90 13.33 13.20 -4.73
N THR A 91 13.43 12.44 -3.63
CA THR A 91 14.58 11.55 -3.34
C THR A 91 14.56 10.20 -4.06
N LEU A 92 13.41 9.80 -4.61
CA LEU A 92 13.25 8.51 -5.28
C LEU A 92 13.87 8.54 -6.68
N THR A 93 14.26 7.39 -7.22
CA THR A 93 14.60 7.23 -8.65
C THR A 93 13.34 7.23 -9.53
N ALA A 94 13.49 7.42 -10.83
CA ALA A 94 12.38 7.30 -11.78
C ALA A 94 11.61 5.97 -11.64
N LYS A 95 12.32 4.85 -11.41
CA LYS A 95 11.71 3.52 -11.24
C LYS A 95 10.90 3.41 -9.95
N GLU A 96 11.43 3.92 -8.83
CA GLU A 96 10.72 3.89 -7.55
C GLU A 96 9.47 4.78 -7.55
N ARG A 97 9.49 5.88 -8.31
CA ARG A 97 8.32 6.75 -8.49
C ARG A 97 7.16 6.06 -9.21
N GLU A 98 7.40 4.99 -9.98
CA GLU A 98 6.31 4.21 -10.61
C GLU A 98 5.35 3.60 -9.56
N ILE A 99 5.84 3.28 -8.36
CA ILE A 99 5.00 2.81 -7.22
C ILE A 99 3.96 3.87 -6.86
N PHE A 100 4.31 5.15 -7.03
CA PHE A 100 3.45 6.31 -6.79
C PHE A 100 2.72 6.77 -8.06
N ARG A 101 2.63 5.90 -9.08
CA ARG A 101 1.91 6.10 -10.35
C ARG A 101 2.47 7.21 -11.23
N PHE A 102 3.72 7.62 -11.02
CA PHE A 102 4.42 8.38 -12.06
C PHE A 102 4.64 7.46 -13.27
N PRO A 103 4.48 7.95 -14.51
CA PRO A 103 4.76 7.16 -15.69
C PRO A 103 6.21 6.63 -15.71
N PRO A 104 6.48 5.50 -16.38
CA PRO A 104 7.84 5.00 -16.53
C PRO A 104 8.72 5.97 -17.34
N ALA A 105 10.03 5.93 -17.15
CA ALA A 105 10.95 6.70 -17.98
C ALA A 105 10.76 6.38 -19.48
N GLY A 106 10.81 7.40 -20.33
CA GLY A 106 10.50 7.29 -21.77
C GLY A 106 9.01 7.44 -22.14
N ASP A 107 8.11 7.56 -21.16
CA ASP A 107 6.69 7.84 -21.42
C ASP A 107 6.50 9.21 -22.11
N PRO A 108 5.61 9.34 -23.12
CA PRO A 108 5.34 10.60 -23.83
C PRO A 108 4.90 11.76 -22.93
N TYR A 109 4.45 11.50 -21.70
CA TYR A 109 4.20 12.50 -20.68
C TYR A 109 5.43 13.36 -20.37
N TYR A 110 6.64 12.81 -20.46
CA TYR A 110 7.90 13.49 -20.09
C TYR A 110 8.42 14.39 -21.21
N ILE A 111 7.72 15.50 -21.42
CA ILE A 111 8.17 16.62 -22.24
C ILE A 111 8.91 17.65 -21.40
N LEU A 112 9.63 18.57 -22.07
CA LEU A 112 10.38 19.65 -21.39
C LEU A 112 9.52 20.45 -20.40
N GLN A 113 8.24 20.69 -20.73
CA GLN A 113 7.32 21.41 -19.86
C GLN A 113 7.03 20.64 -18.57
N THR A 114 6.68 19.35 -18.65
CA THR A 114 6.30 18.55 -17.48
C THR A 114 7.52 18.28 -16.62
N LEU A 115 8.69 17.99 -17.19
CA LEU A 115 9.94 17.85 -16.45
C LEU A 115 10.30 19.11 -15.65
N LYS A 116 10.15 20.31 -16.23
CA LYS A 116 10.35 21.58 -15.49
C LYS A 116 9.34 21.75 -14.35
N ALA A 117 8.08 21.40 -14.56
CA ALA A 117 7.05 21.48 -13.53
C ALA A 117 7.34 20.51 -12.38
N LEU A 118 7.75 19.28 -12.70
CA LEU A 118 8.13 18.25 -11.74
C LEU A 118 9.35 18.65 -10.91
N ALA A 119 10.41 19.18 -11.56
CA ALA A 119 11.59 19.67 -10.85
C ALA A 119 11.29 20.85 -9.91
N LYS A 120 10.32 21.70 -10.25
CA LYS A 120 9.82 22.75 -9.36
C LYS A 120 9.00 22.19 -8.20
N GLN A 121 8.18 21.17 -8.45
CA GLN A 121 7.30 20.58 -7.45
C GLN A 121 8.07 19.70 -6.46
N TYR A 122 9.01 18.88 -6.92
CA TYR A 122 9.69 17.85 -6.13
C TYR A 122 11.20 18.17 -6.02
N PRO A 123 11.67 18.70 -4.87
CA PRO A 123 13.08 19.03 -4.68
C PRO A 123 13.97 17.79 -4.83
N GLY A 124 15.03 17.87 -5.64
CA GLY A 124 15.93 16.73 -5.91
C GLY A 124 15.54 15.89 -7.13
N TRP A 125 14.48 16.25 -7.86
CA TRP A 125 14.09 15.56 -9.09
C TRP A 125 15.23 15.55 -10.12
N ASN A 126 15.72 14.36 -10.44
CA ASN A 126 16.76 14.17 -11.44
C ASN A 126 16.14 14.02 -12.84
N VAL A 127 16.18 15.09 -13.63
CA VAL A 127 15.62 15.11 -14.99
C VAL A 127 16.34 14.17 -15.97
N ASN A 128 17.60 13.83 -15.69
CA ASN A 128 18.41 12.96 -16.56
C ASN A 128 17.95 11.49 -16.52
N GLU A 129 17.05 11.12 -15.60
CA GLU A 129 16.47 9.77 -15.54
C GLU A 129 15.37 9.54 -16.59
N TYR A 130 14.98 10.58 -17.34
CA TYR A 130 13.82 10.59 -18.23
C TYR A 130 14.17 10.88 -19.71
N SER A 131 15.46 10.98 -20.02
CA SER A 131 16.02 11.24 -21.35
C SER A 131 16.55 9.97 -22.00
#